data_AF-A0A382MU77-F1
#
_entry.id   AF-A0A382MU77-F1
#
_cell.length_a   1.000
_cell.length_b   1.000
_cell.length_c   1.000
_cell.angle_alpha   90.00
_cell.angle_beta   90.00
_cell.angle_gamma   90.00
#
_symmetry.space_group_name_H-M   'P 1'
#
loop_
_entity.id
_entity.type
_entity.pdbx_description
1 polymer ?
#
loop_
_entity_poly.entity_id
_entity_poly.type
_entity_poly.pdbx_seq_one_letter_code
_entity_poly.pdbx_strand_id
1 'polypeptide(L)'
;KRGMEEITREIPNVAEESLVDLDELGIIRVGARVKSGDILVGKITPKGETELSPEEKLLTAIFGEKAKDVKDSSLRVPPGMTGTIIEVKVFSRRIDDPLLEKEHGFKIGDLRGVARQEIKRITEARDEELRTVLQRQTVALMLKNKSVEPIFEEGTKLTKDAIEEINFRKVDLATFKVQNKDASERLRQVVDEADRRIKAVKQKSEEQTDKVFQPDELPPGVVQLVKVYVAEKRKISVGDKMAGRHGNKGIIARIAPEEDMPFLPDGTPVEIVLNPLGVPSRMNVGQVLETHLGWAGRVLGFEAKTPVFQGATENEVGSLLKLAGLEWAASALSLKARPPSGLKEIEVLTEAALQLPVVMTGSEGGNGNGSDPHLHT
;
A
#
# COMPACT_ATOMS: atom_id res chain seq x y z
N LYS A 1 -33.57 -13.29 -26.40
CA LYS A 1 -33.07 -12.33 -25.38
C LYS A 1 -33.73 -10.99 -25.67
N ARG A 2 -34.58 -10.49 -24.77
CA ARG A 2 -35.62 -9.46 -25.04
C ARG A 2 -35.11 -8.00 -24.94
N GLY A 3 -33.85 -7.76 -25.27
CA GLY A 3 -33.18 -6.46 -25.16
C GLY A 3 -31.85 -6.57 -24.41
N MET A 4 -30.99 -5.56 -24.56
CA MET A 4 -29.75 -5.44 -23.80
C MET A 4 -30.05 -4.85 -22.43
N GLU A 5 -29.35 -5.32 -21.39
CA GLU A 5 -29.37 -4.65 -20.08
C GLU A 5 -28.58 -3.34 -20.20
N GLU A 6 -29.08 -2.30 -19.54
CA GLU A 6 -28.49 -0.96 -19.60
C GLU A 6 -28.16 -0.47 -18.19
N ILE A 7 -27.03 0.23 -18.08
CA ILE A 7 -26.62 0.91 -16.85
C ILE A 7 -27.16 2.32 -16.94
N THR A 8 -27.96 2.72 -15.95
CA THR A 8 -28.60 4.03 -15.92
C THR A 8 -28.93 4.46 -14.50
N ARG A 9 -28.97 5.77 -14.28
CA ARG A 9 -29.48 6.39 -13.05
C ARG A 9 -31.01 6.31 -12.96
N GLU A 10 -31.71 6.15 -14.09
CA GLU A 10 -33.18 6.12 -14.15
C GLU A 10 -33.74 4.74 -13.75
N ILE A 11 -33.74 4.45 -12.45
CA ILE A 11 -34.21 3.18 -11.89
C ILE A 11 -35.68 3.30 -11.46
N PRO A 12 -36.58 2.40 -11.88
CA PRO A 12 -37.99 2.46 -11.46
C PRO A 12 -38.15 2.16 -9.97
N ASN A 13 -39.11 2.82 -9.33
CA ASN A 13 -39.51 2.58 -7.93
C ASN A 13 -38.38 2.81 -6.89
N VAL A 14 -37.41 3.67 -7.18
CA VAL A 14 -36.34 4.07 -6.26
C VAL A 14 -36.49 5.54 -5.88
N ALA A 15 -36.35 5.84 -4.58
CA ALA A 15 -36.41 7.21 -4.08
C ALA A 15 -35.18 8.03 -4.52
N GLU A 16 -35.36 9.33 -4.76
CA GLU A 16 -34.27 10.22 -5.20
C GLU A 16 -33.10 10.28 -4.20
N GLU A 17 -33.38 10.12 -2.91
CA GLU A 17 -32.38 10.07 -1.84
C GLU A 17 -31.34 8.95 -2.06
N SER A 18 -31.77 7.81 -2.60
CA SER A 18 -30.88 6.68 -2.91
C SER A 18 -30.05 6.88 -4.18
N LEU A 19 -30.35 7.92 -4.97
CA LEU A 19 -29.67 8.23 -6.23
C LEU A 19 -28.64 9.38 -6.07
N VAL A 20 -28.53 9.99 -4.90
CA VAL A 20 -27.68 11.17 -4.64
C VAL A 20 -26.19 10.87 -4.86
N ASP A 21 -25.74 9.66 -4.54
CA ASP A 21 -24.35 9.22 -4.69
C ASP A 21 -24.02 8.66 -6.07
N LEU A 22 -25.03 8.44 -6.92
CA LEU A 22 -24.85 8.00 -8.29
C LEU A 22 -24.53 9.19 -9.21
N ASP A 23 -23.67 8.95 -10.19
CA ASP A 23 -23.41 9.89 -11.27
C ASP A 23 -24.57 9.93 -12.29
N GLU A 24 -24.39 10.67 -13.38
CA GLU A 24 -25.39 10.80 -14.46
C GLU A 24 -25.71 9.45 -15.14
N LEU A 25 -24.82 8.47 -15.03
CA LEU A 25 -24.92 7.18 -15.69
C LEU A 25 -25.38 6.07 -14.74
N GLY A 26 -25.55 6.39 -13.46
CA GLY A 26 -26.02 5.43 -12.45
C GLY A 26 -24.89 4.67 -11.78
N ILE A 27 -23.64 5.15 -11.85
CA ILE A 27 -22.48 4.54 -11.18
C ILE A 27 -22.14 5.36 -9.94
N ILE A 28 -21.84 4.68 -8.83
CA ILE A 28 -21.51 5.36 -7.58
C ILE A 28 -20.18 6.13 -7.67
N ARG A 29 -20.12 7.33 -7.09
CA ARG A 29 -18.90 8.14 -7.04
C ARG A 29 -17.84 7.56 -6.10
N VAL A 30 -16.56 7.73 -6.47
CA VAL A 30 -15.42 7.44 -5.60
C VAL A 30 -15.45 8.36 -4.38
N GLY A 31 -15.22 7.80 -3.19
CA GLY A 31 -15.28 8.51 -1.91
C GLY A 31 -16.67 8.54 -1.24
N ALA A 32 -17.72 8.04 -1.89
CA ALA A 32 -19.03 7.90 -1.27
C ALA A 32 -18.98 6.92 -0.07
N ARG A 33 -19.69 7.26 1.01
CA ARG A 33 -19.89 6.37 2.16
C ARG A 33 -21.18 5.60 1.96
N VAL A 34 -21.07 4.28 1.98
CA VAL A 34 -22.19 3.39 1.68
C VAL A 34 -22.54 2.50 2.86
N LYS A 35 -23.82 2.16 2.93
CA LYS A 35 -24.42 1.23 3.88
C LYS A 35 -25.11 0.10 3.13
N SER A 36 -25.42 -0.96 3.86
CA SER A 36 -26.22 -2.08 3.38
C SER A 36 -27.50 -1.61 2.67
N GLY A 37 -27.71 -2.06 1.43
CA GLY A 37 -28.89 -1.73 0.63
C GLY A 37 -28.72 -0.55 -0.35
N ASP A 38 -27.69 0.28 -0.16
CA ASP A 38 -27.38 1.38 -1.08
C ASP A 38 -27.03 0.86 -2.48
N ILE A 39 -27.38 1.64 -3.50
CA ILE A 39 -27.16 1.28 -4.90
C ILE A 39 -25.73 1.66 -5.28
N LEU A 40 -24.95 0.68 -5.75
CA LEU A 40 -23.59 0.88 -6.26
C LEU A 40 -23.59 1.13 -7.76
N VAL A 41 -24.42 0.39 -8.50
CA VAL A 41 -24.56 0.52 -9.95
C VAL A 41 -26.02 0.32 -10.32
N GLY A 42 -26.64 1.36 -10.86
CA GLY A 42 -27.97 1.34 -11.42
C GLY A 42 -28.00 0.49 -12.68
N LYS A 43 -28.82 -0.56 -12.68
CA LYS A 43 -28.96 -1.47 -13.82
C LYS A 43 -30.42 -1.78 -14.06
N ILE A 44 -30.85 -1.65 -15.31
CA ILE A 44 -32.20 -1.97 -15.73
C ILE A 44 -32.19 -3.14 -16.72
N THR A 45 -33.13 -4.06 -16.54
CA THR A 45 -33.37 -5.16 -17.47
C THR A 45 -34.75 -4.96 -18.10
N PRO A 46 -34.88 -4.94 -19.44
CA PRO A 46 -36.19 -4.84 -20.08
C PRO A 46 -37.06 -6.04 -19.69
N LYS A 47 -38.27 -5.77 -19.21
CA LYS A 47 -39.28 -6.78 -18.94
C LYS A 47 -39.94 -7.17 -20.27
N GLY A 48 -40.33 -8.44 -20.38
CA GLY A 48 -41.23 -8.82 -21.47
C GLY A 48 -42.64 -8.31 -21.20
N GLU A 49 -43.43 -8.12 -22.25
CA GLU A 49 -44.86 -7.88 -22.13
C GLU A 49 -45.46 -8.95 -21.23
N THR A 50 -45.99 -8.51 -20.09
CA THR A 50 -46.74 -9.34 -19.14
C THR A 50 -48.18 -8.92 -19.29
N GLU A 51 -49.08 -9.89 -19.48
CA GLU A 51 -50.52 -9.59 -19.52
C GLU A 51 -50.93 -9.10 -18.13
N LEU A 52 -51.15 -7.78 -18.01
CA LEU A 52 -51.64 -7.16 -16.79
C LEU A 52 -53.01 -7.72 -16.43
N SER A 53 -53.26 -7.93 -15.15
CA SER A 53 -54.58 -8.31 -14.67
C SER A 53 -55.62 -7.20 -14.95
N PRO A 54 -56.93 -7.49 -15.00
CA PRO A 54 -57.95 -6.45 -15.16
C PRO A 54 -57.84 -5.31 -14.13
N GLU A 55 -57.43 -5.62 -12.90
CA GLU A 55 -57.20 -4.65 -11.82
C GLU A 55 -55.98 -3.76 -12.10
N GLU A 56 -54.87 -4.34 -12.54
CA GLU A 56 -53.66 -3.59 -12.92
C GLU A 56 -53.90 -2.71 -14.16
N LYS A 57 -54.70 -3.19 -15.12
CA LYS A 57 -55.16 -2.40 -16.28
C LYS A 57 -56.00 -1.21 -15.83
N LEU A 58 -56.92 -1.41 -14.88
CA LEU A 58 -57.73 -0.34 -14.31
C LEU A 58 -56.86 0.69 -13.57
N LEU A 59 -55.91 0.23 -12.74
CA LEU A 59 -54.97 1.12 -12.04
C LEU A 59 -54.12 1.93 -13.02
N THR A 60 -53.61 1.30 -14.08
CA THR A 60 -52.83 1.98 -15.13
C THR A 60 -53.69 3.03 -15.86
N ALA A 61 -54.97 2.74 -16.10
CA ALA A 61 -55.90 3.68 -16.73
C ALA A 61 -56.28 4.87 -15.82
N ILE A 62 -56.32 4.68 -14.49
CA ILE A 62 -56.65 5.71 -13.52
C ILE A 62 -55.44 6.63 -13.23
N PHE A 63 -54.25 6.05 -13.01
CA PHE A 63 -53.07 6.81 -12.60
C PHE A 63 -52.23 7.33 -13.77
N GLY A 64 -52.44 6.82 -15.00
CA GLY A 64 -51.73 7.26 -16.20
C GLY A 64 -50.22 7.02 -16.18
N GLU A 65 -49.70 6.41 -15.11
CA GLU A 65 -48.30 6.02 -15.00
C GLU A 65 -48.01 4.90 -15.98
N LYS A 66 -47.42 5.26 -17.12
CA LYS A 66 -46.70 4.28 -17.94
C LYS A 66 -45.54 3.77 -17.08
N ALA A 67 -45.75 2.67 -16.36
CA ALA A 67 -44.64 1.93 -15.78
C ALA A 67 -43.67 1.64 -16.94
N LYS A 68 -42.45 2.18 -16.87
CA LYS A 68 -41.39 1.79 -17.80
C LYS A 68 -41.30 0.27 -17.73
N ASP A 69 -41.36 -0.43 -18.86
CA ASP A 69 -41.30 -1.90 -18.98
C ASP A 69 -39.91 -2.44 -18.64
N VAL A 70 -39.37 -2.04 -17.49
CA VAL A 70 -38.02 -2.33 -17.04
C VAL A 70 -38.05 -2.77 -15.59
N LYS A 71 -37.14 -3.69 -15.25
CA LYS A 71 -36.96 -4.22 -13.91
C LYS A 71 -35.67 -3.64 -13.35
N ASP A 72 -35.70 -3.21 -12.09
CA ASP A 72 -34.48 -2.95 -11.33
C ASP A 72 -33.69 -4.25 -11.15
N SER A 73 -32.48 -4.28 -11.70
CA SER A 73 -31.49 -5.34 -11.54
C SER A 73 -30.15 -4.78 -11.02
N SER A 74 -30.20 -3.63 -10.34
CA SER A 74 -29.06 -2.87 -9.85
C SER A 74 -28.20 -3.63 -8.86
N LEU A 75 -26.90 -3.32 -8.85
CA LEU A 75 -25.97 -3.81 -7.85
C LEU A 75 -26.13 -3.01 -6.57
N ARG A 76 -26.34 -3.70 -5.44
CA ARG A 76 -26.50 -3.09 -4.11
C ARG A 76 -25.43 -3.59 -3.15
N VAL A 77 -25.15 -2.78 -2.13
CA VAL A 77 -24.25 -3.19 -1.05
C VAL A 77 -24.82 -4.40 -0.31
N PRO A 78 -24.03 -5.47 -0.13
CA PRO A 78 -24.47 -6.66 0.60
C PRO A 78 -24.92 -6.35 2.04
N PRO A 79 -25.82 -7.16 2.61
CA PRO A 79 -26.27 -6.98 3.98
C PRO A 79 -25.10 -7.11 4.97
N GLY A 80 -25.07 -6.21 5.96
CA GLY A 80 -24.03 -6.20 7.00
C GLY A 80 -22.68 -5.64 6.57
N MET A 81 -22.55 -5.13 5.34
CA MET A 81 -21.37 -4.42 4.87
C MET A 81 -21.59 -2.91 4.96
N THR A 82 -20.59 -2.19 5.44
CA THR A 82 -20.52 -0.73 5.37
C THR A 82 -19.14 -0.32 4.90
N GLY A 83 -19.01 0.83 4.23
CA GLY A 83 -17.68 1.20 3.76
C GLY A 83 -17.64 2.49 2.98
N THR A 84 -16.47 2.75 2.39
CA THR A 84 -16.25 3.86 1.48
C THR A 84 -15.80 3.32 0.14
N ILE A 85 -16.34 3.87 -0.94
CA ILE A 85 -15.92 3.52 -2.30
C ILE A 85 -14.51 4.03 -2.52
N ILE A 86 -13.57 3.14 -2.81
CA ILE A 86 -12.17 3.50 -3.06
C ILE A 86 -11.86 3.65 -4.54
N GLU A 87 -12.49 2.83 -5.39
CA GLU A 87 -12.18 2.79 -6.81
C GLU A 87 -13.37 2.18 -7.55
N VAL A 88 -13.61 2.67 -8.77
CA VAL A 88 -14.56 2.11 -9.71
C VAL A 88 -13.84 1.89 -11.02
N LYS A 89 -14.00 0.69 -11.60
CA LYS A 89 -13.46 0.34 -12.92
C LYS A 89 -14.59 -0.05 -13.85
N VAL A 90 -14.67 0.62 -14.98
CA VAL A 90 -15.62 0.32 -16.04
C VAL A 90 -14.87 -0.37 -17.17
N PHE A 91 -15.38 -1.52 -17.59
CA PHE A 91 -14.88 -2.27 -18.74
C PHE A 91 -16.00 -2.33 -19.78
N SER A 92 -15.71 -2.05 -21.04
CA SER A 92 -16.71 -2.12 -22.13
C SER A 92 -16.13 -2.84 -23.32
N ARG A 93 -16.98 -3.59 -24.03
CA ARG A 93 -16.61 -4.16 -25.33
C ARG A 93 -16.64 -3.11 -26.45
N ARG A 94 -17.36 -1.99 -26.25
CA ARG A 94 -17.48 -0.91 -27.24
C ARG A 94 -16.38 0.12 -27.01
N ILE A 95 -15.68 0.50 -28.07
CA ILE A 95 -14.60 1.50 -28.03
C ILE A 95 -15.18 2.91 -27.86
N ASP A 96 -16.34 3.18 -28.47
CA ASP A 96 -16.97 4.50 -28.51
C ASP A 96 -17.90 4.77 -27.31
N ASP A 97 -17.61 4.17 -26.16
CA ASP A 97 -18.38 4.41 -24.94
C ASP A 97 -17.95 5.76 -24.31
N PRO A 98 -18.84 6.75 -24.18
CA PRO A 98 -18.48 8.08 -23.65
C PRO A 98 -17.84 8.05 -22.25
N LEU A 99 -18.12 7.00 -21.46
CA LEU A 99 -17.48 6.75 -20.17
C LEU A 99 -15.98 6.50 -20.30
N LEU A 100 -15.63 5.60 -21.22
CA LEU A 100 -14.26 5.21 -21.49
C LEU A 100 -13.50 6.36 -22.11
N GLU A 101 -14.12 7.20 -22.95
CA GLU A 101 -13.45 8.37 -23.52
C GLU A 101 -12.93 9.34 -22.46
N LYS A 102 -13.72 9.64 -21.42
CA LYS A 102 -13.28 10.52 -20.32
C LYS A 102 -12.16 9.89 -19.51
N GLU A 103 -12.30 8.62 -19.15
CA GLU A 103 -11.29 7.89 -18.36
C GLU A 103 -9.98 7.69 -19.14
N HIS A 104 -10.07 7.32 -20.42
CA HIS A 104 -8.95 7.21 -21.34
C HIS A 104 -8.27 8.56 -21.52
N GLY A 105 -9.02 9.63 -21.72
CA GLY A 105 -8.49 10.98 -21.83
C GLY A 105 -7.64 11.37 -20.62
N PHE A 106 -8.13 11.09 -19.40
CA PHE A 106 -7.38 11.33 -18.17
C PHE A 106 -6.10 10.48 -18.09
N LYS A 107 -6.20 9.16 -18.28
CA LYS A 107 -5.05 8.24 -18.26
C LYS A 107 -3.99 8.59 -19.31
N ILE A 108 -4.40 8.94 -20.52
CA ILE A 108 -3.51 9.36 -21.60
C ILE A 108 -2.84 10.68 -21.24
N GLY A 109 -3.58 11.61 -20.64
CA GLY A 109 -3.05 12.86 -20.11
C GLY A 109 -1.93 12.63 -19.09
N ASP A 110 -2.17 11.76 -18.12
CA ASP A 110 -1.19 11.39 -17.08
C ASP A 110 0.04 10.69 -17.67
N LEU A 111 -0.15 9.70 -18.55
CA LEU A 111 0.96 8.99 -19.23
C LEU A 111 1.83 9.95 -20.04
N ARG A 112 1.21 10.85 -20.81
CA ARG A 112 1.93 11.90 -21.56
C ARG A 112 2.59 12.91 -20.63
N GLY A 113 1.98 13.20 -19.48
CA GLY A 113 2.55 14.05 -18.43
C GLY A 113 3.84 13.48 -17.86
N VAL A 114 3.82 12.21 -17.46
CA VAL A 114 5.00 11.48 -16.96
C VAL A 114 6.09 11.41 -18.02
N ALA A 115 5.74 11.04 -19.25
CA ALA A 115 6.71 10.99 -20.36
C ALA A 115 7.34 12.36 -20.62
N ARG A 116 6.56 13.44 -20.59
CA ARG A 116 7.07 14.82 -20.74
C ARG A 116 8.03 15.21 -19.63
N GLN A 117 7.73 14.86 -18.38
CA GLN A 117 8.63 15.11 -17.24
C GLN A 117 9.93 14.32 -17.37
N GLU A 118 9.87 13.06 -17.79
CA GLU A 118 11.05 12.23 -17.98
C GLU A 118 11.95 12.76 -19.11
N ILE A 119 11.35 13.11 -20.26
CA ILE A 119 12.07 13.73 -21.38
C ILE A 119 12.72 15.05 -20.93
N LYS A 120 12.03 15.85 -20.12
CA LYS A 120 12.58 17.08 -19.57
C LYS A 120 13.81 16.79 -18.70
N ARG A 121 13.73 15.81 -17.79
CA ARG A 121 14.87 15.41 -16.94
C ARG A 121 16.07 14.95 -17.75
N ILE A 122 15.85 14.11 -18.77
CA ILE A 122 16.92 13.63 -19.66
C ILE A 122 17.55 14.80 -20.43
N THR A 123 16.71 15.73 -20.92
CA THR A 123 17.19 16.92 -21.65
C THR A 123 18.02 17.84 -20.75
N GLU A 124 17.58 18.07 -19.50
CA GLU A 124 18.31 18.89 -18.54
C GLU A 124 19.65 18.26 -18.14
N ALA A 125 19.68 16.94 -17.90
CA ALA A 125 20.91 16.22 -17.62
C ALA A 125 21.89 16.26 -18.81
N ARG A 126 21.39 16.05 -20.03
CA ARG A 126 22.17 16.19 -21.27
C ARG A 126 22.75 17.59 -21.38
N ASP A 127 21.93 18.63 -21.24
CA ASP A 127 22.37 20.02 -21.40
C ASP A 127 23.45 20.38 -20.36
N GLU A 128 23.32 19.91 -19.11
CA GLU A 128 24.35 20.09 -18.08
C GLU A 128 25.66 19.39 -18.45
N GLU A 129 25.60 18.13 -18.90
CA GLU A 129 26.78 17.39 -19.34
C GLU A 129 27.46 18.04 -20.55
N LEU A 130 26.68 18.51 -21.54
CA LEU A 130 27.19 19.28 -22.68
C LEU A 130 27.91 20.55 -22.21
N ARG A 131 27.33 21.30 -21.26
CA ARG A 131 28.00 22.49 -20.70
C ARG A 131 29.34 22.16 -20.09
N THR A 132 29.48 21.04 -19.37
CA THR A 132 30.78 20.63 -18.81
C THR A 132 31.81 20.30 -19.88
N VAL A 133 31.42 19.60 -20.93
CA VAL A 133 32.33 19.19 -22.02
C VAL A 133 32.78 20.39 -22.85
N LEU A 134 31.94 21.41 -22.98
CA LEU A 134 32.19 22.61 -23.80
C LEU A 134 33.10 23.64 -23.15
N GLN A 135 33.36 23.55 -21.84
CA GLN A 135 34.25 24.50 -21.17
C GLN A 135 35.65 24.51 -21.81
N ARG A 136 36.09 25.70 -22.20
CA ARG A 136 37.42 25.96 -22.80
C ARG A 136 37.65 25.30 -24.16
N GLN A 137 36.60 24.79 -24.82
CA GLN A 137 36.70 24.27 -26.18
C GLN A 137 36.51 25.38 -27.23
N THR A 138 37.08 25.17 -28.41
CA THR A 138 36.86 26.01 -29.60
C THR A 138 35.83 25.37 -30.51
N VAL A 139 34.86 26.17 -30.98
CA VAL A 139 33.82 25.71 -31.90
C VAL A 139 34.44 25.45 -33.27
N ALA A 140 34.17 24.26 -33.84
CA ALA A 140 34.47 23.97 -35.24
C ALA A 140 33.23 24.19 -36.11
N LEU A 141 32.07 23.71 -35.66
CA LEU A 141 30.79 23.88 -36.36
C LEU A 141 29.64 23.87 -35.36
N MET A 142 28.79 24.89 -35.37
CA MET A 142 27.60 24.97 -34.52
C MET A 142 26.48 25.70 -35.24
N LEU A 143 25.50 24.95 -35.74
CA LEU A 143 24.41 25.47 -36.56
C LEU A 143 23.12 25.66 -35.75
N LYS A 144 22.27 26.60 -36.18
CA LYS A 144 20.89 26.70 -35.71
C LYS A 144 20.07 25.50 -36.18
N ASN A 145 19.14 25.06 -35.34
CA ASN A 145 18.22 23.98 -35.64
C ASN A 145 17.41 24.29 -36.91
N LYS A 146 17.51 23.43 -37.93
CA LYS A 146 16.89 23.58 -39.27
C LYS A 146 17.34 24.80 -40.09
N SER A 147 18.48 25.41 -39.77
CA SER A 147 19.08 26.48 -40.58
C SER A 147 20.58 26.23 -40.79
N VAL A 148 21.14 26.81 -41.84
CA VAL A 148 22.59 26.74 -42.14
C VAL A 148 23.36 27.87 -41.42
N GLU A 149 22.65 28.75 -40.71
CA GLU A 149 23.28 29.84 -39.96
C GLU A 149 24.04 29.32 -38.73
N PRO A 150 25.34 29.66 -38.59
CA PRO A 150 26.10 29.35 -37.39
C PRO A 150 25.63 30.22 -36.21
N ILE A 151 25.60 29.64 -35.01
CA ILE A 151 25.32 30.38 -33.76
C ILE A 151 26.59 31.11 -33.29
N PHE A 152 27.74 30.45 -33.45
CA PHE A 152 29.06 31.03 -33.22
C PHE A 152 29.92 30.77 -34.45
N GLU A 153 30.78 31.73 -34.78
CA GLU A 153 31.76 31.56 -35.85
C GLU A 153 32.82 30.52 -35.50
N GLU A 154 33.37 29.87 -36.53
CA GLU A 154 34.44 28.90 -36.40
C GLU A 154 35.67 29.52 -35.69
N GLY A 155 36.21 28.82 -34.69
CA GLY A 155 37.36 29.28 -33.91
C GLY A 155 37.01 30.09 -32.65
N THR A 156 35.72 30.38 -32.41
CA THR A 156 35.29 31.05 -31.16
C THR A 156 35.57 30.15 -29.95
N LYS A 157 36.24 30.69 -28.92
CA LYS A 157 36.45 30.02 -27.64
C LYS A 157 35.21 30.16 -26.76
N LEU A 158 34.69 29.03 -26.27
CA LEU A 158 33.52 29.02 -25.38
C LEU A 158 33.94 29.36 -23.94
N THR A 159 33.61 30.58 -23.51
CA THR A 159 33.72 31.03 -22.11
C THR A 159 32.50 30.56 -21.30
N LYS A 160 32.60 30.59 -19.96
CA LYS A 160 31.52 30.14 -19.07
C LYS A 160 30.22 30.92 -19.32
N ASP A 161 30.31 32.24 -19.48
CA ASP A 161 29.17 33.12 -19.74
C ASP A 161 28.52 32.82 -21.10
N ALA A 162 29.34 32.58 -22.14
CA ALA A 162 28.84 32.21 -23.46
C ALA A 162 28.12 30.85 -23.45
N ILE A 163 28.52 29.92 -22.59
CA ILE A 163 27.90 28.59 -22.46
C ILE A 163 26.54 28.66 -21.73
N GLU A 164 26.40 29.55 -20.75
CA GLU A 164 25.16 29.73 -20.00
C GLU A 164 24.04 30.34 -20.85
N GLU A 165 24.38 31.21 -21.80
CA GLU A 165 23.41 31.81 -22.74
C GLU A 165 22.95 30.85 -23.86
N ILE A 166 23.62 29.71 -24.05
CA ILE A 166 23.26 28.76 -25.11
C ILE A 166 21.93 28.08 -24.78
N ASN A 167 20.96 28.28 -25.66
CA ASN A 167 19.75 27.48 -25.67
C ASN A 167 19.93 26.27 -26.60
N PHE A 168 20.30 25.13 -26.03
CA PHE A 168 20.54 23.88 -26.76
C PHE A 168 19.34 23.35 -27.55
N ARG A 169 18.11 23.87 -27.34
CA ARG A 169 16.94 23.52 -28.16
C ARG A 169 16.99 24.16 -29.56
N LYS A 170 17.66 25.30 -29.68
CA LYS A 170 17.81 26.05 -30.94
C LYS A 170 19.06 25.64 -31.71
N VAL A 171 19.88 24.74 -31.16
CA VAL A 171 21.10 24.22 -31.78
C VAL A 171 20.77 22.92 -32.51
N ASP A 172 21.34 22.70 -33.68
CA ASP A 172 21.40 21.37 -34.25
C ASP A 172 22.54 20.57 -33.60
N LEU A 173 22.20 19.74 -32.61
CA LEU A 173 23.16 18.95 -31.84
C LEU A 173 23.82 17.83 -32.65
N ALA A 174 23.21 17.40 -33.76
CA ALA A 174 23.76 16.32 -34.60
C ALA A 174 24.96 16.79 -35.43
N THR A 175 24.96 18.05 -35.86
CA THR A 175 26.05 18.66 -36.66
C THR A 175 27.11 19.35 -35.80
N PHE A 176 26.88 19.45 -34.50
CA PHE A 176 27.76 20.16 -33.57
C PHE A 176 29.14 19.49 -33.42
N LYS A 177 30.21 20.27 -33.65
CA LYS A 177 31.60 19.80 -33.55
C LYS A 177 32.48 20.87 -32.91
N VAL A 178 33.45 20.40 -32.12
CA VAL A 178 34.54 21.20 -31.55
C VAL A 178 35.87 20.79 -32.19
N GLN A 179 36.86 21.67 -32.18
CA GLN A 179 38.16 21.39 -32.81
C GLN A 179 38.92 20.23 -32.13
N ASN A 180 38.72 20.06 -30.81
CA ASN A 180 39.28 18.93 -30.08
C ASN A 180 38.53 17.63 -30.40
N LYS A 181 39.23 16.66 -30.98
CA LYS A 181 38.67 15.38 -31.40
C LYS A 181 38.03 14.60 -30.25
N ASP A 182 38.71 14.51 -29.10
CA ASP A 182 38.22 13.75 -27.94
C ASP A 182 36.97 14.37 -27.33
N ALA A 183 36.93 15.71 -27.27
CA ALA A 183 35.76 16.44 -26.81
C ALA A 183 34.60 16.31 -27.79
N SER A 184 34.86 16.35 -29.11
CA SER A 184 33.82 16.16 -30.12
C SER A 184 33.23 14.75 -30.11
N GLU A 185 34.02 13.72 -29.79
CA GLU A 185 33.54 12.35 -29.65
C GLU A 185 32.67 12.19 -28.41
N ARG A 186 33.07 12.76 -27.27
CA ARG A 186 32.25 12.80 -26.05
C ARG A 186 30.93 13.52 -26.25
N LEU A 187 30.94 14.68 -26.93
CA LEU A 187 29.69 15.41 -27.26
C LEU A 187 28.71 14.53 -28.04
N ARG A 188 29.19 13.79 -29.06
CA ARG A 188 28.33 12.88 -29.82
C ARG A 188 27.80 11.74 -28.95
N GLN A 189 28.63 11.13 -28.11
CA GLN A 189 28.21 10.05 -27.22
C GLN A 189 27.06 10.49 -26.30
N VAL A 190 27.17 11.68 -25.69
CA VAL A 190 26.15 12.26 -24.80
C VAL A 190 24.85 12.55 -25.56
N VAL A 191 24.95 13.14 -26.76
CA VAL A 191 23.77 13.43 -27.60
C VAL A 191 23.09 12.13 -28.05
N ASP A 192 23.86 11.17 -28.57
CA ASP A 192 23.33 9.88 -29.04
C ASP A 192 22.68 9.09 -27.90
N GLU A 193 23.26 9.11 -26.70
CA GLU A 193 22.68 8.45 -25.53
C GLU A 193 21.38 9.11 -25.08
N ALA A 194 21.35 10.45 -25.00
CA ALA A 194 20.15 11.20 -24.65
C ALA A 194 19.02 10.96 -25.67
N ASP A 195 19.33 10.98 -26.98
CA ASP A 195 18.35 10.74 -28.03
C ASP A 195 17.81 9.31 -28.01
N ARG A 196 18.67 8.31 -27.75
CA ARG A 196 18.22 6.91 -27.54
C ARG A 196 17.26 6.81 -26.36
N ARG A 197 17.60 7.42 -25.21
CA ARG A 197 16.74 7.41 -24.01
C ARG A 197 15.41 8.12 -24.27
N ILE A 198 15.43 9.29 -24.91
CA ILE A 198 14.21 10.04 -25.29
C ILE A 198 13.34 9.20 -26.23
N LYS A 199 13.93 8.54 -27.23
CA LYS A 199 13.20 7.66 -28.15
C LYS A 199 12.56 6.49 -27.42
N ALA A 200 13.28 5.84 -26.50
CA ALA A 200 12.76 4.75 -25.69
C ALA A 200 11.58 5.19 -24.80
N VAL A 201 11.66 6.38 -24.17
CA VAL A 201 10.57 6.95 -23.37
C VAL A 201 9.34 7.24 -24.23
N LYS A 202 9.53 7.83 -25.43
CA LYS A 202 8.42 8.09 -26.37
C LYS A 202 7.74 6.80 -26.81
N GLN A 203 8.53 5.81 -27.26
CA GLN A 203 8.02 4.51 -27.69
C GLN A 203 7.23 3.84 -26.56
N LYS A 204 7.77 3.81 -25.33
CA LYS A 204 7.06 3.24 -24.18
C LYS A 204 5.76 3.96 -23.88
N SER A 205 5.74 5.29 -23.99
CA SER A 205 4.52 6.09 -23.81
C SER A 205 3.48 5.83 -24.89
N GLU A 206 3.89 5.65 -26.15
CA GLU A 206 3.01 5.29 -27.27
C GLU A 206 2.43 3.90 -27.06
N GLU A 207 3.27 2.89 -26.76
CA GLU A 207 2.81 1.53 -26.45
C GLU A 207 1.84 1.48 -25.26
N GLN A 208 2.04 2.31 -24.24
CA GLN A 208 1.11 2.41 -23.11
C GLN A 208 -0.18 3.13 -23.49
N THR A 209 -0.11 4.12 -24.38
CA THR A 209 -1.30 4.82 -24.89
C THR A 209 -2.15 3.86 -25.73
N ASP A 210 -1.53 3.06 -26.59
CA ASP A 210 -2.22 2.09 -27.44
C ASP A 210 -2.94 1.01 -26.61
N LYS A 211 -2.31 0.57 -25.51
CA LYS A 211 -2.95 -0.35 -24.54
C LYS A 211 -4.20 0.22 -23.88
N VAL A 212 -4.31 1.54 -23.74
CA VAL A 212 -5.52 2.18 -23.20
C VAL A 212 -6.66 2.14 -24.22
N PHE A 213 -6.36 2.20 -25.52
CA PHE A 213 -7.38 2.11 -26.59
C PHE A 213 -7.81 0.67 -26.92
N GLN A 214 -7.07 -0.33 -26.45
CA GLN A 214 -7.41 -1.72 -26.70
C GLN A 214 -8.72 -2.08 -25.98
N PRO A 215 -9.75 -2.61 -26.69
CA PRO A 215 -11.01 -2.98 -26.07
C PRO A 215 -10.81 -4.12 -25.07
N ASP A 216 -11.57 -4.09 -23.99
CA ASP A 216 -11.48 -5.11 -22.94
C ASP A 216 -12.07 -6.46 -23.40
N GLU A 217 -11.36 -7.54 -23.09
CA GLU A 217 -11.85 -8.90 -23.33
C GLU A 217 -12.89 -9.29 -22.27
N LEU A 218 -14.17 -9.13 -22.64
CA LEU A 218 -15.30 -9.52 -21.78
C LEU A 218 -15.86 -10.90 -22.16
N PRO A 219 -16.43 -11.67 -21.19
CA PRO A 219 -17.11 -12.93 -21.46
C PRO A 219 -18.24 -12.81 -22.50
N PRO A 220 -18.53 -13.87 -23.27
CA PRO A 220 -19.55 -13.81 -24.31
C PRO A 220 -20.92 -13.41 -23.74
N GLY A 221 -21.56 -12.41 -24.34
CA GLY A 221 -22.86 -11.89 -23.91
C GLY A 221 -22.81 -10.77 -22.86
N VAL A 222 -21.64 -10.45 -22.30
CA VAL A 222 -21.46 -9.25 -21.46
C VAL A 222 -21.11 -8.06 -22.36
N VAL A 223 -21.86 -6.96 -22.28
CA VAL A 223 -21.59 -5.73 -23.05
C VAL A 223 -20.64 -4.81 -22.28
N GLN A 224 -20.95 -4.60 -20.99
CA GLN A 224 -20.21 -3.74 -20.08
C GLN A 224 -20.12 -4.44 -18.71
N LEU A 225 -19.01 -4.21 -18.00
CA LEU A 225 -18.76 -4.73 -16.66
C LEU A 225 -18.27 -3.58 -15.78
N VAL A 226 -18.93 -3.35 -14.65
CA VAL A 226 -18.49 -2.36 -13.66
C VAL A 226 -18.03 -3.09 -12.41
N LYS A 227 -16.80 -2.82 -11.97
CA LYS A 227 -16.24 -3.30 -10.71
C LYS A 227 -16.15 -2.14 -9.74
N VAL A 228 -16.82 -2.26 -8.60
CA VAL A 228 -16.79 -1.28 -7.52
C VAL A 228 -15.99 -1.85 -6.36
N TYR A 229 -14.95 -1.16 -5.94
CA TYR A 229 -14.13 -1.53 -4.79
C TYR A 229 -14.59 -0.75 -3.57
N VAL A 230 -14.99 -1.48 -2.52
CA VAL A 230 -15.46 -0.93 -1.25
C VAL A 230 -14.44 -1.26 -0.16
N ALA A 231 -13.95 -0.24 0.53
CA ALA A 231 -13.12 -0.43 1.71
C ALA A 231 -13.97 -0.34 2.98
N GLU A 232 -13.93 -1.40 3.79
CA GLU A 232 -14.56 -1.45 5.09
C GLU A 232 -13.49 -1.42 6.17
N LYS A 233 -13.63 -0.50 7.13
CA LYS A 233 -12.81 -0.50 8.35
C LYS A 233 -13.54 -1.26 9.43
N ARG A 234 -13.20 -2.54 9.61
CA ARG A 234 -13.75 -3.36 10.70
C ARG A 234 -12.96 -3.13 11.98
N LYS A 235 -13.66 -2.76 13.04
CA LYS A 235 -13.10 -2.71 14.39
C LYS A 235 -13.17 -4.10 15.02
N ILE A 236 -12.22 -4.38 15.90
CA ILE A 236 -12.22 -5.62 16.69
C ILE A 236 -13.52 -5.69 17.51
N SER A 237 -14.15 -6.85 17.52
CA SER A 237 -15.47 -7.06 18.09
C SER A 237 -15.51 -8.35 18.92
N VAL A 238 -16.47 -8.42 19.84
CA VAL A 238 -16.77 -9.66 20.57
C VAL A 238 -17.12 -10.75 19.55
N GLY A 239 -16.51 -11.92 19.69
CA GLY A 239 -16.62 -13.01 18.72
C GLY A 239 -15.46 -13.10 17.72
N ASP A 240 -14.62 -12.06 17.61
CA ASP A 240 -13.42 -12.14 16.78
C ASP A 240 -12.41 -13.14 17.37
N LYS A 241 -11.73 -13.85 16.47
CA LYS A 241 -10.74 -14.86 16.82
C LYS A 241 -9.34 -14.25 16.80
N MET A 242 -8.65 -14.37 17.93
CA MET A 242 -7.27 -13.93 18.12
C MET A 242 -6.35 -15.13 18.37
N ALA A 243 -5.08 -14.99 18.00
CA ALA A 243 -4.09 -16.03 18.23
C ALA A 243 -2.70 -15.43 18.52
N GLY A 244 -1.95 -16.06 19.41
CA GLY A 244 -0.54 -15.76 19.64
C GLY A 244 0.39 -16.67 18.81
N ARG A 245 1.70 -16.37 18.87
CA ARG A 245 2.75 -17.09 18.13
C ARG A 245 2.95 -18.53 18.61
N HIS A 246 2.54 -18.83 19.84
CA HIS A 246 2.70 -20.14 20.49
C HIS A 246 1.47 -21.05 20.36
N GLY A 247 0.61 -20.79 19.36
CA GLY A 247 -0.56 -21.62 19.07
C GLY A 247 -1.72 -21.48 20.06
N ASN A 248 -1.63 -20.55 21.01
CA ASN A 248 -2.76 -20.11 21.84
C ASN A 248 -3.77 -19.37 20.95
N LYS A 249 -5.03 -19.82 20.99
CA LYS A 249 -6.13 -19.26 20.19
C LYS A 249 -7.27 -18.96 21.14
N GLY A 250 -7.90 -17.82 20.98
CA GLY A 250 -9.03 -17.38 21.79
C GLY A 250 -10.05 -16.64 20.95
N ILE A 251 -11.27 -16.57 21.45
CA ILE A 251 -12.31 -15.70 20.93
C ILE A 251 -12.45 -14.55 21.95
N ILE A 252 -12.61 -13.32 21.48
CA ILE A 252 -12.84 -12.18 22.36
C ILE A 252 -14.21 -12.35 23.00
N ALA A 253 -14.22 -12.59 24.32
CA ALA A 253 -15.44 -12.81 25.09
C ALA A 253 -16.13 -11.50 25.49
N ARG A 254 -15.34 -10.49 25.88
CA ARG A 254 -15.83 -9.17 26.31
C ARG A 254 -14.77 -8.12 26.01
N ILE A 255 -15.22 -6.93 25.62
CA ILE A 255 -14.42 -5.70 25.59
C ILE A 255 -14.84 -4.91 26.83
N ALA A 256 -13.94 -4.77 27.79
CA ALA A 256 -14.21 -4.09 29.06
C ALA A 256 -13.80 -2.61 28.99
N PRO A 257 -14.49 -1.71 29.70
CA PRO A 257 -13.99 -0.36 29.97
C PRO A 257 -12.66 -0.38 30.72
N GLU A 258 -11.88 0.69 30.62
CA GLU A 258 -10.54 0.80 31.21
C GLU A 258 -10.59 0.72 32.74
N GLU A 259 -11.63 1.27 33.36
CA GLU A 259 -11.88 1.27 34.80
C GLU A 259 -12.13 -0.13 35.40
N ASP A 260 -12.59 -1.08 34.58
CA ASP A 260 -12.85 -2.46 34.99
C ASP A 260 -11.58 -3.34 34.87
N MET A 261 -10.53 -2.85 34.21
CA MET A 261 -9.32 -3.64 33.96
C MET A 261 -8.43 -3.67 35.21
N PRO A 262 -7.72 -4.79 35.46
CA PRO A 262 -6.68 -4.81 36.49
C PRO A 262 -5.60 -3.76 36.20
N PHE A 263 -5.20 -3.04 37.24
CA PHE A 263 -4.17 -2.01 37.15
C PHE A 263 -2.83 -2.52 37.68
N LEU A 264 -1.76 -2.07 37.04
CA LEU A 264 -0.41 -2.16 37.58
C LEU A 264 -0.25 -1.17 38.74
N PRO A 265 0.72 -1.37 39.65
CA PRO A 265 0.99 -0.44 40.75
C PRO A 265 1.29 1.01 40.37
N ASP A 266 1.69 1.27 39.12
CA ASP A 266 1.87 2.64 38.58
C ASP A 266 0.56 3.26 38.06
N GLY A 267 -0.56 2.56 38.15
CA GLY A 267 -1.87 2.98 37.67
C GLY A 267 -2.16 2.63 36.21
N THR A 268 -1.25 1.97 35.51
CA THR A 268 -1.46 1.57 34.11
C THR A 268 -2.42 0.37 34.03
N PRO A 269 -3.53 0.42 33.28
CA PRO A 269 -4.42 -0.72 33.09
C PRO A 269 -3.78 -1.79 32.20
N VAL A 270 -4.13 -3.05 32.44
CA VAL A 270 -3.79 -4.17 31.54
C VAL A 270 -4.67 -4.11 30.29
N GLU A 271 -4.12 -4.40 29.11
CA GLU A 271 -4.86 -4.38 27.84
C GLU A 271 -5.60 -5.70 27.56
N ILE A 272 -4.99 -6.85 27.91
CA ILE A 272 -5.52 -8.19 27.62
C ILE A 272 -5.33 -9.09 28.84
N VAL A 273 -6.40 -9.77 29.25
CA VAL A 273 -6.36 -10.78 30.33
C VAL A 273 -6.53 -12.16 29.71
N LEU A 274 -5.54 -13.03 29.92
CA LEU A 274 -5.53 -14.41 29.43
C LEU A 274 -5.76 -15.40 30.57
N ASN A 275 -6.44 -16.51 30.27
CA ASN A 275 -6.63 -17.59 31.25
C ASN A 275 -5.33 -18.42 31.39
N PRO A 276 -4.72 -18.50 32.59
CA PRO A 276 -3.46 -19.23 32.78
C PRO A 276 -3.60 -20.75 32.63
N LEU A 277 -4.79 -21.33 32.81
CA LEU A 277 -5.03 -22.77 32.76
C LEU A 277 -4.76 -23.38 31.36
N GLY A 278 -4.79 -22.54 30.32
CA GLY A 278 -4.48 -22.95 28.95
C GLY A 278 -3.00 -23.23 28.71
N VAL A 279 -2.11 -22.76 29.57
CA VAL A 279 -0.65 -22.90 29.39
C VAL A 279 -0.14 -24.29 29.78
N PRO A 280 -0.42 -24.81 31.00
CA PRO A 280 0.09 -26.12 31.39
C PRO A 280 -0.49 -27.26 30.55
N SER A 281 -1.79 -27.18 30.23
CA SER A 281 -2.50 -28.22 29.47
C SER A 281 -1.99 -28.38 28.03
N ARG A 282 -1.46 -27.31 27.42
CA ARG A 282 -0.92 -27.32 26.06
C ARG A 282 0.60 -27.34 25.99
N MET A 283 1.27 -27.27 27.15
CA MET A 283 2.73 -27.24 27.29
C MET A 283 3.41 -26.14 26.44
N ASN A 284 2.72 -25.03 26.17
CA ASN A 284 3.25 -23.92 25.39
C ASN A 284 3.87 -22.85 26.30
N VAL A 285 4.90 -23.26 27.04
CA VAL A 285 5.64 -22.43 28.01
C VAL A 285 6.33 -21.23 27.35
N GLY A 286 6.65 -21.33 26.06
CA GLY A 286 7.27 -20.24 25.29
C GLY A 286 6.53 -18.91 25.36
N GLN A 287 5.20 -18.91 25.47
CA GLN A 287 4.43 -17.66 25.60
C GLN A 287 4.69 -16.92 26.93
N VAL A 288 5.05 -17.67 27.98
CA VAL A 288 5.40 -17.10 29.29
C VAL A 288 6.80 -16.49 29.21
N LEU A 289 7.75 -17.19 28.60
CA LEU A 289 9.10 -16.67 28.34
C LEU A 289 9.08 -15.43 27.43
N GLU A 290 8.24 -15.44 26.40
CA GLU A 290 7.97 -14.28 25.54
C GLU A 290 7.42 -13.10 26.35
N THR A 291 6.48 -13.37 27.26
CA THR A 291 5.89 -12.34 28.14
C THR A 291 6.94 -11.75 29.07
N HIS A 292 7.78 -12.58 29.71
CA HIS A 292 8.84 -12.12 30.61
C HIS A 292 9.89 -11.26 29.88
N LEU A 293 10.40 -11.77 28.74
CA LEU A 293 11.41 -11.06 27.96
C LEU A 293 10.83 -9.78 27.32
N GLY A 294 9.59 -9.81 26.86
CA GLY A 294 8.88 -8.65 26.31
C GLY A 294 8.67 -7.56 27.36
N TRP A 295 8.31 -7.93 28.59
CA TRP A 295 8.19 -6.98 29.71
C TRP A 295 9.55 -6.38 30.08
N ALA A 296 10.60 -7.20 30.18
CA ALA A 296 11.95 -6.71 30.43
C ALA A 296 12.45 -5.75 29.33
N GLY A 297 12.20 -6.08 28.05
CA GLY A 297 12.52 -5.23 26.91
C GLY A 297 11.79 -3.88 26.94
N ARG A 298 10.52 -3.86 27.35
CA ARG A 298 9.74 -2.63 27.50
C ARG A 298 10.30 -1.72 28.60
N VAL A 299 10.65 -2.28 29.76
CA VAL A 299 11.16 -1.49 30.90
C VAL A 299 12.57 -0.99 30.64
N LEU A 300 13.45 -1.85 30.13
CA LEU A 300 14.87 -1.53 29.90
C LEU A 300 15.13 -0.85 28.55
N GLY A 301 14.11 -0.74 27.68
CA GLY A 301 14.18 -0.01 26.42
C GLY A 301 14.97 -0.70 25.31
N PHE A 302 14.89 -2.03 25.20
CA PHE A 302 15.56 -2.79 24.14
C PHE A 302 14.61 -3.75 23.40
N GLU A 303 14.96 -4.08 22.15
CA GLU A 303 14.29 -5.10 21.35
C GLU A 303 15.10 -6.40 21.39
N ALA A 304 14.49 -7.48 21.88
CA ALA A 304 15.13 -8.78 21.94
C ALA A 304 14.99 -9.55 20.62
N LYS A 305 16.09 -10.14 20.14
CA LYS A 305 16.08 -11.07 19.00
C LYS A 305 16.51 -12.45 19.47
N THR A 306 15.59 -13.39 19.49
CA THR A 306 15.85 -14.78 19.92
C THR A 306 15.71 -15.74 18.74
N PRO A 307 16.83 -16.25 18.17
CA PRO A 307 16.81 -17.28 17.15
C PRO A 307 16.08 -18.55 17.61
N VAL A 308 15.46 -19.28 16.68
CA VAL A 308 14.56 -20.43 16.96
C VAL A 308 15.26 -21.55 17.77
N PHE A 309 16.53 -21.82 17.49
CA PHE A 309 17.29 -22.91 18.13
C PHE A 309 18.50 -22.43 18.95
N GLN A 310 18.70 -21.12 19.04
CA GLN A 310 19.78 -20.47 19.79
C GLN A 310 19.21 -19.21 20.47
N GLY A 311 18.09 -19.38 21.16
CA GLY A 311 17.39 -18.31 21.84
C GLY A 311 18.03 -17.96 23.18
N ALA A 312 17.49 -16.91 23.83
CA ALA A 312 17.88 -16.54 25.17
C ALA A 312 17.61 -17.68 26.16
N THR A 313 18.58 -17.92 27.03
CA THR A 313 18.48 -18.90 28.12
C THR A 313 17.60 -18.37 29.25
N GLU A 314 17.07 -19.27 30.08
CA GLU A 314 16.27 -18.89 31.25
C GLU A 314 17.05 -18.00 32.23
N ASN A 315 18.36 -18.22 32.37
CA ASN A 315 19.24 -17.40 33.22
C ASN A 315 19.38 -15.96 32.69
N GLU A 316 19.55 -15.80 31.39
CA GLU A 316 19.61 -14.47 30.75
C GLU A 316 18.28 -13.74 30.91
N VAL A 317 17.15 -14.41 30.60
CA VAL A 317 15.80 -13.83 30.77
C VAL A 317 15.54 -13.50 32.23
N GLY A 318 15.89 -14.38 33.17
CA GLY A 318 15.71 -14.16 34.60
C GLY A 318 16.56 -13.01 35.15
N SER A 319 17.77 -12.83 34.62
CA SER A 319 18.63 -11.70 34.99
C SER A 319 18.07 -10.37 34.49
N LEU A 320 17.63 -10.33 33.24
CA LEU A 320 16.95 -9.17 32.65
C LEU A 320 15.65 -8.85 33.40
N LEU A 321 14.89 -9.88 33.80
CA LEU A 321 13.65 -9.71 34.55
C LEU A 321 13.88 -9.09 35.93
N LYS A 322 14.94 -9.51 36.64
CA LYS A 322 15.32 -8.91 37.92
C LYS A 322 15.73 -7.44 37.77
N LEU A 323 16.53 -7.13 36.75
CA LEU A 323 16.92 -5.74 36.46
C LEU A 323 15.72 -4.87 36.09
N ALA A 324 14.86 -5.35 35.21
CA ALA A 324 13.62 -4.68 34.85
C ALA A 324 12.72 -4.49 36.09
N GLY A 325 12.59 -5.49 36.96
CA GLY A 325 11.84 -5.37 38.20
C GLY A 325 12.38 -4.30 39.15
N LEU A 326 13.70 -4.18 39.27
CA LEU A 326 14.34 -3.14 40.07
C LEU A 326 14.12 -1.74 39.46
N GLU A 327 14.29 -1.58 38.15
CA GLU A 327 14.09 -0.30 37.46
C GLU A 327 12.62 0.13 37.53
N TRP A 328 11.70 -0.80 37.28
CA TRP A 328 10.28 -0.53 37.36
C TRP A 328 9.83 -0.19 38.79
N ALA A 329 10.29 -0.93 39.81
CA ALA A 329 9.99 -0.62 41.20
C ALA A 329 10.59 0.73 41.64
N ALA A 330 11.82 1.04 41.21
CA ALA A 330 12.45 2.33 41.48
C ALA A 330 11.68 3.49 40.86
N SER A 331 11.23 3.34 39.61
CA SER A 331 10.41 4.33 38.93
C SER A 331 9.03 4.49 39.57
N ALA A 332 8.30 3.38 39.77
CA ALA A 332 6.94 3.38 40.31
C ALA A 332 6.88 3.91 41.76
N LEU A 333 7.90 3.63 42.59
CA LEU A 333 7.97 4.08 43.98
C LEU A 333 8.80 5.37 44.17
N SER A 334 9.25 6.00 43.07
CA SER A 334 10.12 7.20 43.12
C SER A 334 11.36 7.03 44.02
N LEU A 335 11.99 5.86 43.97
CA LEU A 335 13.19 5.58 44.76
C LEU A 335 14.39 6.39 44.24
N LYS A 336 15.23 6.87 45.16
CA LYS A 336 16.43 7.66 44.82
C LYS A 336 17.59 6.81 44.29
N ALA A 337 17.51 5.48 44.41
CA ALA A 337 18.50 4.55 43.89
C ALA A 337 18.08 4.10 42.49
N ARG A 338 18.99 4.22 41.51
CA ARG A 338 18.78 3.73 40.14
C ARG A 338 19.63 2.48 39.92
N PRO A 339 19.09 1.40 39.35
CA PRO A 339 19.89 0.28 38.88
C PRO A 339 20.79 0.69 37.71
N PRO A 340 21.84 -0.10 37.40
CA PRO A 340 22.70 0.12 36.25
C PRO A 340 21.87 0.15 34.96
N SER A 341 21.93 1.27 34.25
CA SER A 341 21.06 1.59 33.10
C SER A 341 21.80 1.53 31.76
N GLY A 342 23.08 1.13 31.74
CA GLY A 342 23.89 1.06 30.53
C GLY A 342 23.88 -0.32 29.85
N LEU A 343 23.81 -0.37 28.51
CA LEU A 343 24.00 -1.60 27.72
C LEU A 343 25.23 -2.40 28.14
N LYS A 344 26.37 -1.72 28.37
CA LYS A 344 27.60 -2.35 28.86
C LYS A 344 27.45 -2.98 30.25
N GLU A 345 26.66 -2.38 31.12
CA GLU A 345 26.43 -2.89 32.47
C GLU A 345 25.48 -4.09 32.44
N ILE A 346 24.50 -4.08 31.52
CA ILE A 346 23.63 -5.22 31.23
C ILE A 346 24.44 -6.38 30.65
N GLU A 347 25.36 -6.13 29.71
CA GLU A 347 26.28 -7.14 29.15
C GLU A 347 27.14 -7.78 30.26
N VAL A 348 27.78 -6.96 31.09
CA VAL A 348 28.60 -7.44 32.22
C VAL A 348 27.78 -8.27 33.21
N LEU A 349 26.54 -7.85 33.51
CA LEU A 349 25.65 -8.61 34.40
C LEU A 349 25.18 -9.92 33.77
N THR A 350 24.95 -9.93 32.46
CA THR A 350 24.56 -11.13 31.72
C THR A 350 25.73 -12.13 31.67
N GLU A 351 26.94 -11.65 31.38
CA GLU A 351 28.17 -12.45 31.44
C GLU A 351 28.41 -13.01 32.84
N ALA A 352 28.21 -12.19 33.88
CA ALA A 352 28.32 -12.64 35.27
C ALA A 352 27.24 -13.69 35.62
N ALA A 353 26.01 -13.53 35.10
CA ALA A 353 24.93 -14.48 35.31
C ALA A 353 25.19 -15.83 34.64
N LEU A 354 25.86 -15.86 33.49
CA LEU A 354 26.30 -17.10 32.83
C LEU A 354 27.37 -17.86 33.63
N GLN A 355 28.08 -17.20 34.55
CA GLN A 355 29.04 -17.82 35.46
C GLN A 355 28.40 -18.34 36.76
N LEU A 356 27.14 -17.99 37.03
CA LEU A 356 26.45 -18.51 38.21
C LEU A 356 26.06 -19.98 37.96
N PRO A 357 26.26 -20.87 38.95
CA PRO A 357 25.83 -22.26 38.82
C PRO A 357 24.33 -22.29 38.57
N VAL A 358 23.91 -23.09 37.58
CA VAL A 358 22.49 -23.35 37.31
C VAL A 358 21.92 -24.03 38.56
N VAL A 359 21.20 -23.28 39.38
CA VAL A 359 20.44 -23.86 40.48
C VAL A 359 19.25 -24.57 39.85
N MET A 360 19.45 -25.84 39.47
CA MET A 360 18.37 -26.78 39.22
C MET A 360 17.58 -26.87 40.53
N THR A 361 16.47 -26.15 40.63
CA THR A 361 15.49 -26.39 41.70
C THR A 361 14.90 -27.79 41.48
N GLY A 362 15.51 -28.80 42.12
CA GLY A 362 15.02 -30.16 42.05
C GLY A 362 16.09 -31.23 42.28
N SER A 363 16.80 -31.19 43.40
CA SER A 363 17.44 -32.39 43.93
C SER A 363 16.90 -32.66 45.33
N GLU A 364 15.80 -33.43 45.40
CA GLU A 364 15.59 -34.51 46.38
C GLU A 364 14.22 -35.16 46.14
N GLY A 365 14.22 -36.46 45.80
CA GLY A 365 13.03 -37.31 45.78
C GLY A 365 12.82 -38.07 44.46
N GLY A 366 13.33 -39.29 44.39
CA GLY A 366 13.30 -40.13 43.20
C GLY A 366 11.94 -40.70 42.81
N ASN A 367 11.73 -40.87 41.51
CA ASN A 367 11.67 -42.19 40.85
C ASN A 367 11.21 -42.04 39.39
N GLY A 368 11.94 -42.64 38.45
CA GLY A 368 11.42 -42.82 37.10
C GLY A 368 12.45 -42.96 35.98
N ASN A 369 13.51 -43.77 36.20
CA ASN A 369 14.37 -44.47 35.23
C ASN A 369 14.58 -43.88 33.82
N GLY A 370 15.86 -43.64 33.50
CA GLY A 370 16.30 -43.46 32.12
C GLY A 370 17.81 -43.36 31.94
N SER A 371 18.56 -44.34 32.45
CA SER A 371 19.93 -44.70 32.05
C SER A 371 20.99 -43.58 31.99
N ASP A 372 21.82 -43.52 33.02
CA ASP A 372 23.11 -42.81 33.01
C ASP A 372 24.22 -43.81 32.63
N PRO A 373 24.90 -43.68 31.47
CA PRO A 373 26.11 -44.42 31.18
C PRO A 373 27.33 -43.61 31.63
N HIS A 374 28.33 -44.31 32.17
CA HIS A 374 29.69 -43.84 32.50
C HIS A 374 29.96 -43.49 33.97
N LEU A 375 30.32 -44.53 34.73
CA LEU A 375 31.25 -44.43 35.84
C LEU A 375 32.45 -45.35 35.56
N HIS A 376 33.64 -44.75 35.68
CA HIS A 376 34.96 -45.20 35.23
C HIS A 376 35.44 -46.58 35.71
N THR A 377 35.91 -47.43 34.78
CA THR A 377 37.28 -48.02 34.70
C THR A 377 37.44 -48.80 33.40
#